data_AF-A0A0Q7EQF8-F1
#
_entry.id   AF-A0A0Q7EQF8-F1
#
_cell.length_a   1.000
_cell.length_b   1.000
_cell.length_c   1.000
_cell.angle_alpha   90.00
_cell.angle_beta   90.00
_cell.angle_gamma   90.00
#
_symmetry.space_group_name_H-M   'P 1'
#
loop_
_entity.id
_entity.type
_entity.pdbx_description
1 polymer ?
#
loop_
_entity_poly.entity_id
_entity_poly.type
_entity_poly.pdbx_seq_one_letter_code
_entity_poly.pdbx_strand_id
1 'polypeptide(L)'
;MRLNKIDIPVLPRQLFYLAVTLIAPLVLTISLVILPPLKAGQGTDSRWVALGIAAAILTALTGVLFASAKRHEVELSEQLLVIRHSLYTLVVQRGAVKLATVRQVTSTDALELTSRKNGIALFGYLSGWFWSSNGALTFCAVSAMPAHVITFEGDAKCRKLILSASPETVQDILRWCAARPE
;
A
#
# COMPACT_ATOMS: atom_id res chain seq x y z
N MET A 1 25.21 13.23 2.07
CA MET A 1 24.25 12.16 2.40
C MET A 1 23.36 11.93 1.18
N ARG A 2 23.51 10.80 0.45
CA ARG A 2 22.65 10.51 -0.71
C ARG A 2 21.37 9.86 -0.22
N LEU A 3 20.28 10.61 -0.24
CA LEU A 3 18.93 10.05 -0.18
C LEU A 3 18.67 9.37 -1.52
N ASN A 4 18.82 8.05 -1.56
CA ASN A 4 18.36 7.29 -2.72
C ASN A 4 16.86 7.06 -2.53
N LYS A 5 16.07 7.90 -3.20
CA LYS A 5 14.63 7.72 -3.36
C LYS A 5 14.39 6.77 -4.53
N ILE A 6 13.75 5.64 -4.26
CA ILE A 6 13.47 4.62 -5.27
C ILE A 6 11.97 4.37 -5.32
N ASP A 7 11.38 4.47 -6.51
CA ASP A 7 9.94 4.25 -6.69
C ASP A 7 9.60 2.75 -6.71
N ILE A 8 8.53 2.39 -6.00
CA ILE A 8 7.97 1.03 -6.03
C ILE A 8 7.05 0.96 -7.26
N PRO A 9 7.24 -0.02 -8.17
CA PRO A 9 6.43 -0.11 -9.37
C PRO A 9 4.97 -0.41 -9.01
N VAL A 10 4.06 0.42 -9.50
CA VAL A 10 2.62 0.20 -9.37
C VAL A 10 2.02 -0.13 -10.72
N LEU A 11 1.34 -1.27 -10.82
CA LEU A 11 0.66 -1.64 -12.05
C LEU A 11 -0.58 -0.75 -12.26
N PRO A 12 -0.74 -0.06 -13.40
CA PRO A 12 -1.91 0.79 -13.67
C PRO A 12 -3.24 0.06 -13.51
N ARG A 13 -3.29 -1.23 -13.86
CA ARG A 13 -4.49 -2.08 -13.67
C ARG A 13 -4.92 -2.17 -12.21
N GLN A 14 -3.98 -2.20 -11.26
CA GLN A 14 -4.31 -2.31 -9.84
C GLN A 14 -4.86 -1.01 -9.29
N LEU A 15 -4.28 0.12 -9.71
CA LEU A 15 -4.84 1.44 -9.40
C LEU A 15 -6.24 1.59 -9.99
N PHE A 16 -6.45 1.11 -11.22
CA PHE A 16 -7.77 1.08 -11.83
C PHE A 16 -8.77 0.24 -11.04
N TYR A 17 -8.43 -0.99 -10.66
CA TYR A 17 -9.35 -1.82 -9.87
C TYR A 17 -9.63 -1.25 -8.48
N LEU A 18 -8.63 -0.64 -7.84
CA LEU A 18 -8.81 0.06 -6.57
C LEU A 18 -9.74 1.28 -6.74
N ALA A 19 -9.57 2.03 -7.83
CA ALA A 19 -10.44 3.15 -8.18
C ALA A 19 -11.88 2.70 -8.46
N VAL A 20 -12.08 1.67 -9.26
CA VAL A 20 -13.42 1.11 -9.54
C VAL A 20 -14.07 0.63 -8.25
N THR A 21 -13.34 -0.08 -7.39
CA THR A 21 -13.89 -0.58 -6.12
C THR A 21 -14.32 0.54 -5.18
N LEU A 22 -13.58 1.65 -5.17
CA LEU A 22 -13.85 2.82 -4.33
C LEU A 22 -14.96 3.71 -4.91
N ILE A 23 -14.96 3.91 -6.22
CA ILE A 23 -15.78 4.92 -6.91
C ILE A 23 -17.10 4.33 -7.43
N ALA A 24 -17.11 3.09 -7.92
CA ALA A 24 -18.31 2.52 -8.55
C ALA A 24 -19.53 2.45 -7.60
N PRO A 25 -19.40 2.06 -6.31
CA PRO A 25 -20.53 2.08 -5.39
C PRO A 25 -21.11 3.49 -5.19
N LEU A 26 -20.26 4.52 -5.18
CA LEU A 26 -20.68 5.91 -5.04
C LEU A 26 -21.40 6.38 -6.31
N VAL A 27 -20.84 6.11 -7.49
CA VAL A 27 -21.48 6.42 -8.78
C VAL A 27 -22.83 5.73 -8.90
N LEU A 28 -22.93 4.46 -8.48
CA LEU A 28 -24.18 3.72 -8.48
C LEU A 28 -25.20 4.36 -7.52
N THR A 29 -24.77 4.74 -6.32
CA THR A 29 -25.63 5.41 -5.33
C THR A 29 -26.13 6.76 -5.85
N ILE A 30 -25.25 7.57 -6.44
CA ILE A 30 -25.61 8.83 -7.10
C ILE A 30 -26.64 8.59 -8.19
N SER A 31 -26.41 7.59 -9.05
CA SER A 31 -27.32 7.24 -10.14
C SER A 31 -28.70 6.84 -9.60
N LEU A 32 -28.75 6.06 -8.52
CA LEU A 32 -30.00 5.66 -7.87
C LEU A 32 -30.73 6.81 -7.17
N VAL A 33 -30.06 7.91 -6.83
CA VAL A 33 -30.70 9.10 -6.24
C VAL A 33 -31.20 10.06 -7.32
N ILE A 34 -30.46 10.18 -8.43
CA ILE A 34 -30.74 11.18 -9.47
C ILE A 34 -31.73 10.66 -10.52
N LEU A 35 -31.60 9.40 -10.94
CA LEU A 35 -32.38 8.84 -12.04
C LEU A 35 -33.87 8.62 -11.73
N PRO A 36 -34.30 8.20 -10.53
CA PRO A 36 -35.72 8.02 -10.26
C PRO A 36 -36.49 9.34 -10.33
N PRO A 37 -37.75 9.33 -10.81
CA PRO A 37 -38.58 10.53 -10.85
C PRO A 37 -38.81 11.11 -9.45
N LEU A 38 -38.99 12.44 -9.36
CA LEU A 38 -39.29 13.10 -8.10
C LEU A 38 -40.59 12.54 -7.55
N LYS A 39 -40.62 12.24 -6.25
CA LYS A 39 -41.88 11.95 -5.56
C LYS A 39 -42.72 13.23 -5.52
N ALA A 40 -44.04 13.09 -5.55
CA ALA A 40 -44.95 14.22 -5.40
C ALA A 40 -44.64 14.96 -4.08
N GLY A 41 -44.41 16.27 -4.15
CA GLY A 41 -44.05 17.12 -3.00
C GLY A 41 -42.55 17.25 -2.71
N GLN A 42 -41.66 16.56 -3.44
CA GLN A 42 -40.22 16.75 -3.34
C GLN A 42 -39.74 17.87 -4.27
N GLY A 43 -39.14 18.92 -3.71
CA GLY A 43 -38.51 20.00 -4.47
C GLY A 43 -37.20 19.56 -5.14
N THR A 44 -36.78 20.29 -6.18
CA THR A 44 -35.50 20.06 -6.87
C THR A 44 -34.28 20.30 -5.98
N ASP A 45 -34.43 21.09 -4.92
CA ASP A 45 -33.34 21.52 -4.05
C ASP A 45 -32.70 20.35 -3.30
N SER A 46 -33.49 19.36 -2.88
CA SER A 46 -32.96 18.17 -2.22
C SER A 46 -32.07 17.33 -3.13
N ARG A 47 -32.31 17.35 -4.45
CA ARG A 47 -31.43 16.65 -5.41
C ARG A 47 -30.10 17.35 -5.59
N TRP A 48 -30.10 18.69 -5.63
CA TRP A 48 -28.87 19.47 -5.73
C TRP A 48 -27.99 19.32 -4.49
N VAL A 49 -28.60 19.30 -3.30
CA VAL A 49 -27.88 19.02 -2.05
C VAL A 49 -27.28 17.61 -2.07
N ALA A 50 -28.07 16.60 -2.46
CA ALA A 50 -27.58 15.22 -2.53
C ALA A 50 -26.44 15.06 -3.56
N LEU A 51 -26.57 15.70 -4.74
CA LEU A 51 -25.51 15.72 -5.75
C LEU A 51 -24.25 16.43 -5.24
N GLY A 52 -24.40 17.57 -4.55
CA GLY A 52 -23.28 18.31 -3.98
C GLY A 52 -22.50 17.50 -2.94
N ILE A 53 -23.21 16.82 -2.02
CA ILE A 53 -22.59 15.91 -1.05
C ILE A 53 -21.84 14.79 -1.77
N ALA A 54 -22.48 14.16 -2.75
CA ALA A 54 -21.88 13.03 -3.44
C ALA A 54 -20.67 13.43 -4.31
N ALA A 55 -20.73 14.61 -4.95
CA ALA A 55 -19.60 15.19 -5.67
C ALA A 55 -18.43 15.49 -4.71
N ALA A 56 -18.70 16.08 -3.53
CA ALA A 56 -17.68 16.34 -2.52
C ALA A 56 -17.02 15.04 -2.03
N ILE A 57 -17.80 14.00 -1.75
CA ILE A 57 -17.27 12.68 -1.37
C ILE A 57 -16.43 12.09 -2.50
N LEU A 58 -16.90 12.15 -3.75
CA LEU A 58 -16.16 11.64 -4.90
C LEU A 58 -14.81 12.35 -5.05
N THR A 59 -14.81 13.68 -5.01
CA THR A 59 -13.58 14.48 -5.07
C THR A 59 -12.61 14.12 -3.94
N ALA A 60 -13.11 13.97 -2.70
CA ALA A 60 -12.28 13.56 -1.57
C ALA A 60 -11.67 12.17 -1.78
N LEU A 61 -12.47 11.18 -2.20
CA LEU A 61 -12.03 9.81 -2.47
C LEU A 61 -11.00 9.75 -3.61
N THR A 62 -11.22 10.49 -4.70
CA THR A 62 -10.26 10.63 -5.80
C THR A 62 -8.96 11.27 -5.32
N GLY A 63 -9.03 12.31 -4.47
CA GLY A 63 -7.87 12.94 -3.87
C GLY A 63 -7.04 11.97 -3.01
N VAL A 64 -7.71 11.17 -2.17
CA VAL A 64 -7.06 10.11 -1.37
C VAL A 64 -6.39 9.08 -2.28
N LEU A 65 -7.06 8.65 -3.35
CA LEU A 65 -6.52 7.68 -4.29
C LEU A 65 -5.29 8.22 -5.02
N PHE A 66 -5.33 9.48 -5.46
CA PHE A 66 -4.20 10.14 -6.11
C PHE A 66 -3.00 10.31 -5.15
N ALA A 67 -3.25 10.74 -3.92
CA ALA A 67 -2.21 10.85 -2.89
C ALA A 67 -1.58 9.47 -2.58
N SER A 68 -2.42 8.44 -2.46
CA SER A 68 -2.00 7.05 -2.26
C SER A 68 -1.16 6.52 -3.43
N ALA A 69 -1.56 6.81 -4.67
CA ALA A 69 -0.83 6.41 -5.89
C ALA A 69 0.58 7.03 -5.96
N LYS A 70 0.78 8.24 -5.43
CA LYS A 70 2.09 8.89 -5.36
C LYS A 70 2.99 8.41 -4.23
N ARG A 71 2.48 7.59 -3.31
CA ARG A 71 3.17 7.22 -2.07
C ARG A 71 3.76 5.81 -2.16
N HIS A 72 4.62 5.60 -3.15
CA HIS A 72 5.27 4.33 -3.49
C HIS A 72 6.78 4.52 -3.54
N GLU A 73 7.42 4.53 -2.37
CA GLU A 73 8.80 4.98 -2.22
C GLU A 73 9.56 4.11 -1.21
N VAL A 74 10.81 3.81 -1.54
CA VAL A 74 11.84 3.33 -0.62
C VAL A 74 12.85 4.46 -0.44
N GLU A 75 13.10 4.81 0.81
CA GLU A 75 14.08 5.82 1.21
C GLU A 75 15.10 5.15 2.14
N LEU A 76 16.37 5.20 1.74
CA LEU A 76 17.50 4.70 2.51
C LEU A 76 18.31 5.89 3.04
N SER A 77 18.46 5.95 4.35
CA SER A 77 19.37 6.86 5.06
C SER A 77 20.36 6.03 5.86
N GLU A 78 21.41 6.63 6.43
CA GLU A 78 22.41 5.88 7.22
C GLU A 78 21.79 5.12 8.39
N GLN A 79 20.75 5.68 9.03
CA GLN A 79 20.14 5.10 10.22
C GLN A 79 18.77 4.46 9.98
N LEU A 80 18.06 4.82 8.91
CA LEU A 80 16.68 4.42 8.67
C LEU A 80 16.48 3.87 7.26
N LEU A 81 15.74 2.76 7.20
CA LEU A 81 15.03 2.31 6.01
C LEU A 81 13.57 2.72 6.17
N VAL A 82 13.07 3.55 5.25
CA VAL A 82 11.68 4.00 5.22
C VAL A 82 11.03 3.49 3.95
N ILE A 83 9.90 2.78 4.09
CA ILE A 83 9.11 2.28 2.97
C ILE A 83 7.73 2.89 3.07
N ARG A 84 7.37 3.70 2.09
CA ARG A 84 6.04 4.28 1.94
C ARG A 84 5.32 3.52 0.84
N HIS A 85 4.18 2.94 1.18
CA HIS A 85 3.35 2.21 0.24
C HIS A 85 1.89 2.51 0.56
N SER A 86 1.19 3.17 -0.37
CA SER A 86 -0.21 3.56 -0.19
C SER A 86 -0.41 4.46 1.03
N LEU A 87 -1.30 4.04 1.93
CA LEU A 87 -1.60 4.67 3.21
C LEU A 87 -0.61 4.29 4.33
N TYR A 88 0.33 3.38 4.08
CA TYR A 88 1.21 2.83 5.11
C TYR A 88 2.66 3.28 4.98
N THR A 89 3.32 3.41 6.12
CA THR A 89 4.77 3.60 6.20
C THR A 89 5.37 2.60 7.17
N LEU A 90 6.41 1.92 6.72
CA LEU A 90 7.33 1.16 7.55
C LEU A 90 8.58 1.99 7.78
N VAL A 91 9.04 2.03 9.02
CA VAL A 91 10.36 2.57 9.39
C VAL A 91 11.11 1.47 10.11
N VAL A 92 12.31 1.16 9.63
CA VAL A 92 13.22 0.20 10.25
C VAL A 92 14.51 0.94 10.62
N GLN A 93 14.89 0.86 11.89
CA GLN A 93 16.15 1.42 12.37
C GLN A 93 17.29 0.45 12.07
N ARG A 94 18.42 0.98 11.59
CA ARG A 94 19.66 0.25 11.28
C ARG A 94 20.13 -0.56 12.49
N GLY A 95 20.21 0.09 13.65
CA GLY A 95 20.64 -0.55 14.90
C GLY A 95 19.74 -1.69 15.38
N ALA A 96 18.49 -1.76 14.89
CA ALA A 96 17.57 -2.83 15.22
C ALA A 96 17.73 -4.07 14.30
N VAL A 97 18.57 -4.00 13.26
CA VAL A 97 18.80 -5.09 12.30
C VAL A 97 20.21 -5.61 12.45
N LYS A 98 20.35 -6.91 12.74
CA LYS A 98 21.64 -7.61 12.84
C LYS A 98 22.01 -8.29 11.52
N LEU A 99 21.02 -8.93 10.90
CA LEU A 99 21.16 -9.63 9.63
C LEU A 99 19.88 -9.45 8.82
N ALA A 100 20.02 -9.48 7.49
CA ALA A 100 18.89 -9.57 6.58
C ALA A 100 19.12 -10.69 5.58
N THR A 101 18.10 -11.51 5.35
CA THR A 101 18.08 -12.51 4.28
C THR A 101 16.99 -12.15 3.28
N VAL A 102 17.20 -12.53 2.02
CA VAL A 102 16.21 -12.31 0.96
C VAL A 102 15.89 -13.60 0.22
N ARG A 103 14.63 -13.77 -0.15
CA ARG A 103 14.21 -14.73 -1.18
C ARG A 103 13.23 -14.07 -2.14
N GLN A 104 13.32 -14.40 -3.42
CA GLN A 104 12.35 -13.98 -4.41
C GLN A 104 11.14 -14.93 -4.41
N VAL A 105 9.97 -14.39 -4.71
CA VAL A 105 8.70 -15.11 -4.78
C VAL A 105 7.94 -14.68 -6.03
N THR A 106 7.32 -15.63 -6.71
CA THR A 106 6.60 -15.40 -7.97
C THR A 106 5.09 -15.49 -7.83
N SER A 107 4.59 -16.00 -6.70
CA SER A 107 3.16 -16.15 -6.42
C SER A 107 2.79 -15.63 -5.02
N THR A 108 1.51 -15.28 -4.85
CA THR A 108 0.97 -14.81 -3.57
C THR A 108 0.95 -15.89 -2.50
N ASP A 109 0.81 -17.15 -2.90
CA ASP A 109 0.74 -18.28 -1.96
C ASP A 109 2.10 -18.52 -1.30
N ALA A 110 3.20 -18.22 -2.00
CA ALA A 110 4.56 -18.31 -1.48
C ALA A 110 4.92 -17.20 -0.47
N LEU A 111 4.01 -16.24 -0.22
CA LEU A 111 4.17 -15.17 0.76
C LEU A 111 3.92 -15.61 2.20
N GLU A 112 3.28 -16.77 2.41
CA GLU A 112 2.97 -17.34 3.73
C GLU A 112 2.16 -16.38 4.63
N LEU A 113 1.28 -15.56 4.03
CA LEU A 113 0.40 -14.66 4.76
C LEU A 113 -0.88 -15.41 5.18
N THR A 114 -1.34 -15.19 6.41
CA THR A 114 -2.55 -15.82 6.95
C THR A 114 -3.73 -14.87 7.01
N SER A 115 -3.55 -13.72 7.64
CA SER A 115 -4.63 -12.77 7.86
C SER A 115 -4.15 -11.33 7.87
N ARG A 116 -5.09 -10.43 7.59
CA ARG A 116 -4.86 -8.98 7.56
C ARG A 116 -4.98 -8.43 8.97
N LYS A 117 -3.94 -7.74 9.46
CA LYS A 117 -4.02 -7.00 10.73
C LYS A 117 -4.70 -5.64 10.52
N ASN A 118 -4.11 -4.84 9.64
CA ASN A 118 -4.67 -3.55 9.23
C ASN A 118 -4.20 -3.17 7.83
N GLY A 119 -3.88 -4.14 6.97
CA GLY A 119 -3.48 -3.89 5.59
C GLY A 119 -4.65 -3.71 4.62
N ILE A 120 -4.31 -3.62 3.33
CA ILE A 120 -5.20 -3.68 2.18
C ILE A 120 -4.74 -4.88 1.34
N ALA A 121 -5.65 -5.79 1.03
CA ALA A 121 -5.40 -6.93 0.15
C ALA A 121 -6.51 -7.01 -0.89
N LEU A 122 -6.21 -6.63 -2.13
CA LEU A 122 -7.20 -6.58 -3.20
C LEU A 122 -6.54 -6.72 -4.57
N PHE A 123 -7.02 -7.63 -5.42
CA PHE A 123 -6.51 -7.83 -6.80
C PHE A 123 -4.97 -7.93 -6.91
N GLY A 124 -4.35 -8.66 -5.98
CA GLY A 124 -2.90 -8.83 -5.92
C GLY A 124 -2.12 -7.61 -5.42
N TYR A 125 -2.81 -6.56 -4.99
CA TYR A 125 -2.23 -5.42 -4.27
C TYR A 125 -2.24 -5.71 -2.78
N LEU A 126 -1.06 -5.75 -2.14
CA LEU A 126 -0.91 -5.97 -0.70
C LEU A 126 -0.15 -4.79 -0.08
N SER A 127 -0.80 -4.07 0.82
CA SER A 127 -0.20 -2.89 1.46
C SER A 127 -0.48 -2.88 2.96
N GLY A 128 0.52 -2.63 3.80
CA GLY A 128 0.34 -2.53 5.25
C GLY A 128 0.64 -3.83 5.98
N TRP A 129 0.03 -4.04 7.15
CA TRP A 129 0.44 -5.14 8.05
C TRP A 129 -0.44 -6.39 7.95
N PHE A 130 0.23 -7.53 7.91
CA PHE A 130 -0.34 -8.87 7.81
C PHE A 130 0.33 -9.79 8.81
N TRP A 131 -0.41 -10.81 9.25
CA TRP A 131 0.14 -11.92 9.99
C TRP A 131 0.64 -12.98 9.01
N SER A 132 1.79 -13.58 9.30
CA SER A 132 2.31 -14.75 8.57
C SER A 132 1.96 -16.06 9.27
N SER A 133 2.17 -17.19 8.59
CA SER A 133 1.87 -18.54 9.08
C SER A 133 2.58 -18.90 10.39
N ASN A 134 3.77 -18.35 10.60
CA ASN A 134 4.55 -18.51 11.83
C ASN A 134 4.15 -17.51 12.94
N GLY A 135 3.04 -16.78 12.79
CA GLY A 135 2.56 -15.78 13.77
C GLY A 135 3.34 -14.46 13.77
N ALA A 136 4.34 -14.29 12.90
CA ALA A 136 5.10 -13.05 12.83
C ALA A 136 4.31 -11.93 12.15
N LEU A 137 4.60 -10.69 12.54
CA LEU A 137 4.04 -9.51 11.89
C LEU A 137 4.88 -9.13 10.67
N THR A 138 4.23 -9.10 9.51
CA THR A 138 4.84 -8.87 8.20
C THR A 138 4.31 -7.57 7.59
N PHE A 139 5.21 -6.71 7.13
CA PHE A 139 4.83 -5.53 6.34
C PHE A 139 4.84 -5.87 4.86
N CYS A 140 3.76 -5.56 4.16
CA CYS A 140 3.63 -5.76 2.73
C CYS A 140 3.63 -4.41 1.99
N ALA A 141 4.42 -4.34 0.94
CA ALA A 141 4.48 -3.27 -0.05
C ALA A 141 4.54 -3.92 -1.44
N VAL A 142 3.46 -4.61 -1.81
CA VAL A 142 3.37 -5.44 -3.01
C VAL A 142 2.36 -4.84 -3.98
N SER A 143 2.86 -4.47 -5.15
CA SER A 143 2.08 -3.94 -6.28
C SER A 143 2.30 -4.73 -7.58
N ALA A 144 3.23 -5.69 -7.57
CA ALA A 144 3.49 -6.58 -8.70
C ALA A 144 4.22 -7.84 -8.24
N MET A 145 4.11 -8.90 -9.04
CA MET A 145 4.98 -10.07 -8.94
C MET A 145 6.02 -10.03 -10.07
N PRO A 146 7.24 -10.57 -9.87
CA PRO A 146 7.73 -11.18 -8.63
C PRO A 146 7.95 -10.15 -7.51
N ALA A 147 7.87 -10.62 -6.26
CA ALA A 147 8.19 -9.83 -5.07
C ALA A 147 9.39 -10.44 -4.34
N HIS A 148 9.91 -9.72 -3.35
CA HIS A 148 11.02 -10.16 -2.52
C HIS A 148 10.59 -10.19 -1.06
N VAL A 149 10.86 -11.31 -0.39
CA VAL A 149 10.66 -11.49 1.04
C VAL A 149 11.99 -11.24 1.72
N ILE A 150 12.08 -10.13 2.44
CA ILE A 150 13.24 -9.74 3.23
C ILE A 150 12.94 -10.05 4.69
N THR A 151 13.75 -10.90 5.31
CA THR A 151 13.61 -11.25 6.73
C THR A 151 14.70 -10.56 7.53
N PHE A 152 14.30 -9.82 8.56
CA PHE A 152 15.19 -9.09 9.45
C PHE A 152 15.40 -9.84 10.77
N GLU A 153 16.65 -10.13 11.09
CA GLU A 153 17.07 -10.59 12.40
C GLU A 153 17.54 -9.40 13.25
N GLY A 154 17.43 -9.50 14.59
CA GLY A 154 17.76 -8.40 15.51
C GLY A 154 16.61 -8.05 16.45
N ASP A 155 16.30 -6.77 16.59
CA ASP A 155 15.24 -6.22 17.45
C ASP A 155 14.23 -5.36 16.67
N ALA A 156 14.29 -5.39 15.33
CA ALA A 156 13.37 -4.67 14.48
C ALA A 156 11.91 -5.11 14.73
N LYS A 157 11.03 -4.12 14.91
CA LYS A 157 9.58 -4.32 15.08
C LYS A 157 8.96 -5.12 13.92
N CYS A 158 9.48 -4.90 12.71
CA CYS A 158 9.12 -5.65 11.52
C CYS A 158 10.14 -6.77 11.31
N ARG A 159 9.71 -8.03 11.41
CA ARG A 159 10.58 -9.20 11.19
C ARG A 159 10.63 -9.64 9.74
N LYS A 160 9.58 -9.36 8.98
CA LYS A 160 9.46 -9.75 7.58
C LYS A 160 8.87 -8.59 6.77
N LEU A 161 9.53 -8.24 5.68
CA LEU A 161 9.10 -7.26 4.71
C LEU A 161 8.89 -7.98 3.38
N ILE A 162 7.74 -7.77 2.76
CA ILE A 162 7.47 -8.25 1.40
C ILE A 162 7.37 -7.03 0.49
N LEU A 163 8.25 -6.97 -0.51
CA LEU A 163 8.44 -5.78 -1.33
C LEU A 163 8.46 -6.13 -2.82
N SER A 164 7.60 -5.47 -3.61
CA SER A 164 7.75 -5.40 -5.07
C SER A 164 8.79 -4.33 -5.39
N ALA A 165 10.01 -4.71 -5.76
CA ALA A 165 11.04 -3.75 -6.14
C ALA A 165 12.02 -4.40 -7.13
N SER A 166 12.80 -3.55 -7.78
CA SER A 166 13.86 -4.02 -8.68
C SER A 166 14.93 -4.78 -7.89
N PRO A 167 15.65 -5.73 -8.52
CA PRO A 167 16.76 -6.43 -7.86
C PRO A 167 17.80 -5.48 -7.27
N GLU A 168 18.09 -4.36 -7.95
CA GLU A 168 19.04 -3.35 -7.50
C GLU A 168 18.58 -2.70 -6.19
N THR A 169 17.29 -2.36 -6.08
CA THR A 169 16.70 -1.80 -4.86
C THR A 169 16.84 -2.76 -3.68
N VAL A 170 16.62 -4.05 -3.93
CA VAL A 170 16.75 -5.10 -2.91
C VAL A 170 18.22 -5.25 -2.48
N GLN A 171 19.16 -5.23 -3.44
CA GLN A 171 20.58 -5.24 -3.13
C GLN A 171 21.01 -4.00 -2.34
N ASP A 172 20.45 -2.83 -2.62
CA ASP A 172 20.69 -1.61 -1.85
C ASP A 172 20.22 -1.76 -0.40
N ILE A 173 19.04 -2.33 -0.19
CA ILE A 173 18.52 -2.63 1.15
C ILE A 173 19.43 -3.65 1.88
N LEU A 174 19.90 -4.68 1.20
CA LEU A 174 20.81 -5.68 1.79
C LEU A 174 22.18 -5.09 2.14
N ARG A 175 22.74 -4.24 1.28
CA ARG A 175 23.98 -3.51 1.55
C ARG A 175 23.82 -2.57 2.74
N TRP A 176 22.69 -1.85 2.80
CA TRP A 176 22.32 -1.07 3.97
C TRP A 176 22.18 -1.94 5.22
N CYS A 177 21.70 -3.18 5.09
CA CYS A 177 21.65 -4.14 6.20
C CYS A 177 23.01 -4.68 6.65
N ALA A 178 23.98 -4.78 5.75
CA ALA A 178 25.32 -5.25 6.08
C ALA A 178 26.22 -4.15 6.65
N ALA A 179 25.91 -2.88 6.36
CA ALA A 179 26.63 -1.74 6.90
C ALA A 179 26.49 -1.71 8.44
N ARG A 180 27.62 -1.73 9.14
CA ARG A 180 27.65 -1.59 10.60
C ARG A 180 27.34 -0.14 10.95
N PRO A 181 26.44 0.13 11.92
CA PRO A 181 26.41 1.45 12.54
C PRO A 181 27.75 1.66 13.25
N GLU A 182 28.44 2.76 12.94
CA GLU A 182 29.58 3.23 13.72
C GLU A 182 29.17 3.59 15.17
#